data_AF-A0AAD9TY10-F1
#
_entry.id   AF-A0AAD9TY10-F1
#
_cell.length_a   1.000
_cell.length_b   1.000
_cell.length_c   1.000
_cell.angle_alpha   90.00
_cell.angle_beta   90.00
_cell.angle_gamma   90.00
#
_symmetry.space_group_name_H-M   'P 1'
#
loop_
_entity.id
_entity.type
_entity.pdbx_description
1 polymer ?
#
loop_
_entity_poly.entity_id
_entity_poly.type
_entity_poly.pdbx_seq_one_letter_code
_entity_poly.pdbx_strand_id
1 'polypeptide(L)'
;MLTYHAEKCSTHQHARRCCEALLNQAQHIETIFSKHSDEARIQYRIRLNASVDCARFLLRQGLAFRGDKEYEESSNCGNFLELYQFLASHNKNIKDTTLKNAPENLKLTSHDIQKDIVHALAVETTNITIREMGDALFSILVDKSRDVSIKKKMALVLHYVNPNGQVVERFIGIKHVVSTTVFSLKATIDNLFSGHGLSISRLHGQGYDGASNMQGEFNGLKLLIMKENECAYYIHCFAHQLQMSLVALAKNHVDVQSLFNIVANVVNIVEASLKRRDILRDKQAMEVFKALKSGELSNGRGLNQETNLKRSDDTLWGSHYGSFISIITMFPSLIDVLEIIADGGSTSKQRCEANNLVELMQSFTFVFCLHLMKDVLGITN
;
A
#
# COMPACT_ATOMS: atom_id res chain seq x y z
N MET A 1 2.60 -80.80 9.65
CA MET A 1 1.43 -80.58 8.77
C MET A 1 0.90 -79.14 8.93
N LEU A 2 1.76 -78.12 8.80
CA LEU A 2 1.38 -76.70 8.98
C LEU A 2 2.06 -75.77 7.96
N THR A 3 2.69 -76.31 6.92
CA THR A 3 3.37 -75.52 5.87
C THR A 3 2.56 -75.39 4.59
N TYR A 4 1.31 -75.88 4.55
CA TYR A 4 0.51 -75.95 3.31
C TYR A 4 -0.74 -75.05 3.29
N HIS A 5 -0.91 -74.15 4.25
CA HIS A 5 -2.09 -73.25 4.32
C HIS A 5 -1.80 -71.76 4.21
N ALA A 6 -0.54 -71.34 4.08
CA ALA A 6 -0.19 -69.93 3.88
C ALA A 6 -0.31 -69.45 2.42
N GLU A 7 -0.42 -70.34 1.43
CA GLU A 7 -0.43 -69.96 0.01
C GLU A 7 -1.78 -69.40 -0.50
N LYS A 8 -2.85 -69.48 0.28
CA LYS A 8 -4.21 -69.04 -0.14
C LYS A 8 -4.81 -67.90 0.69
N CYS A 9 -4.05 -67.26 1.56
CA CYS A 9 -4.54 -66.10 2.31
C CYS A 9 -4.29 -64.81 1.50
N SER A 10 -5.33 -64.24 0.91
CA SER A 10 -5.24 -63.04 0.05
C SER A 10 -4.63 -61.84 0.76
N THR A 11 -4.88 -61.70 2.06
CA THR A 11 -4.28 -60.68 2.92
C THR A 11 -2.79 -60.88 3.12
N HIS A 12 -2.32 -62.12 3.23
CA HIS A 12 -0.87 -62.41 3.31
C HIS A 12 -0.17 -62.12 1.98
N GLN A 13 -0.76 -62.50 0.84
CA GLN A 13 -0.19 -62.14 -0.47
C GLN A 13 -0.21 -60.63 -0.71
N HIS A 14 -1.25 -59.92 -0.27
CA HIS A 14 -1.31 -58.47 -0.35
C HIS A 14 -0.23 -57.81 0.52
N ALA A 15 -0.10 -58.23 1.78
CA ALA A 15 0.95 -57.74 2.68
C ALA A 15 2.35 -58.01 2.13
N ARG A 16 2.59 -59.19 1.53
CA ARG A 16 3.86 -59.53 0.89
C ARG A 16 4.15 -58.61 -0.30
N ARG A 17 3.16 -58.36 -1.17
CA ARG A 17 3.31 -57.43 -2.31
C ARG A 17 3.56 -55.99 -1.85
N CYS A 18 2.88 -55.53 -0.79
CA CYS A 18 3.12 -54.22 -0.21
C CYS A 18 4.53 -54.12 0.38
N CYS A 19 5.03 -55.17 1.03
CA CYS A 19 6.39 -55.23 1.55
C CYS A 19 7.44 -55.26 0.43
N GLU A 20 7.22 -56.06 -0.62
CA GLU A 20 8.08 -56.10 -1.81
C GLU A 20 8.12 -54.75 -2.53
N ALA A 21 6.99 -54.04 -2.63
CA ALA A 21 6.92 -52.69 -3.19
C ALA A 21 7.63 -51.65 -2.30
N LEU A 22 7.48 -51.75 -0.98
CA LEU A 22 8.15 -50.89 0.00
C LEU A 22 9.68 -51.09 -0.01
N LEU A 23 10.16 -52.30 -0.25
CA LEU A 23 11.59 -52.62 -0.33
C LEU A 23 12.20 -52.29 -1.70
N ASN A 24 11.37 -52.02 -2.71
CA ASN A 24 11.82 -51.61 -4.03
C ASN A 24 12.20 -50.11 -4.03
N GLN A 25 13.46 -49.83 -3.68
CA GLN A 25 14.02 -48.48 -3.65
C GLN A 25 13.82 -47.68 -4.95
N ALA A 26 13.70 -48.34 -6.10
CA ALA A 26 13.42 -47.68 -7.39
C ALA A 26 12.00 -47.09 -7.50
N GLN A 27 11.08 -47.52 -6.64
CA GLN A 27 9.69 -47.04 -6.54
C GLN A 27 9.46 -46.07 -5.38
N HIS A 28 10.50 -45.76 -4.58
CA HIS A 28 10.39 -44.75 -3.54
C HIS A 28 10.05 -43.40 -4.16
N ILE A 29 9.25 -42.62 -3.45
CA ILE A 29 8.80 -41.28 -3.87
C ILE A 29 10.01 -40.39 -4.19
N GLU A 30 11.08 -40.43 -3.39
CA GLU A 30 12.35 -39.72 -3.65
C GLU A 30 13.01 -40.10 -4.99
N THR A 31 12.94 -41.38 -5.36
CA THR A 31 13.48 -41.90 -6.63
C THR A 31 12.62 -41.50 -7.83
N ILE A 32 11.33 -41.23 -7.61
CA ILE A 32 10.41 -40.72 -8.64
C ILE A 32 10.59 -39.21 -8.81
N PHE A 33 10.80 -38.44 -7.74
CA PHE A 33 11.12 -37.01 -7.82
C PHE A 33 12.48 -36.73 -8.48
N SER A 34 13.43 -37.65 -8.37
CA SER A 34 14.73 -37.58 -9.06
C SER A 34 14.69 -38.01 -10.54
N LYS A 35 13.55 -38.49 -11.06
CA LYS A 35 13.35 -38.87 -12.47
C LYS A 35 12.95 -37.71 -13.41
N HIS A 36 13.09 -36.45 -13.02
CA HIS A 36 13.01 -35.37 -13.99
C HIS A 36 14.27 -35.36 -14.85
N SER A 37 14.11 -35.44 -16.17
CA SER A 37 15.24 -35.32 -17.09
C SER A 37 15.97 -33.99 -16.87
N ASP A 38 17.29 -33.97 -17.08
CA ASP A 38 18.06 -32.73 -17.01
C ASP A 38 17.49 -31.67 -17.95
N GLU A 39 16.98 -32.10 -19.11
CA GLU A 39 16.25 -31.26 -20.04
C GLU A 39 15.04 -30.60 -19.37
N ALA A 40 14.15 -31.35 -18.71
CA ALA A 40 12.98 -30.78 -18.03
C ALA A 40 13.37 -29.74 -16.95
N ARG A 41 14.48 -29.98 -16.24
CA ARG A 41 15.01 -29.04 -15.23
C ARG A 41 15.56 -27.77 -15.86
N ILE A 42 16.30 -27.88 -16.97
CA ILE A 42 16.79 -26.73 -17.75
C ILE A 42 15.60 -25.91 -18.23
N GLN A 43 14.61 -26.58 -18.81
CA GLN A 43 13.42 -25.93 -19.34
C GLN A 43 12.60 -25.23 -18.25
N TYR A 44 12.46 -25.83 -17.08
CA TYR A 44 11.84 -25.19 -15.93
C TYR A 44 12.59 -23.93 -15.50
N ARG A 45 13.92 -23.98 -15.40
CA ARG A 45 14.76 -22.82 -15.03
C ARG A 45 14.65 -21.68 -16.03
N ILE A 46 14.57 -21.97 -17.33
CA ILE A 46 14.37 -20.94 -18.37
C ILE A 46 13.06 -20.19 -18.13
N ARG A 47 11.95 -20.92 -17.92
CA ARG A 47 10.64 -20.32 -17.61
C ARG A 47 10.66 -19.50 -16.32
N LEU A 48 11.29 -20.04 -15.27
CA LEU A 48 11.35 -19.40 -13.96
C LEU A 48 12.16 -18.11 -14.03
N ASN A 49 13.33 -18.15 -14.67
CA ASN A 49 14.18 -16.97 -14.85
C ASN A 49 13.46 -15.87 -15.66
N ALA A 50 12.75 -16.23 -16.73
CA ALA A 50 11.95 -15.27 -17.48
C ALA A 50 10.88 -14.60 -16.60
N SER A 51 10.23 -15.36 -15.71
CA SER A 51 9.22 -14.86 -14.78
C SER A 51 9.84 -13.94 -13.72
N VAL A 52 11.00 -14.32 -13.19
CA VAL A 52 11.79 -13.53 -12.24
C VAL A 52 12.27 -12.22 -12.87
N ASP A 53 12.73 -12.24 -14.11
CA ASP A 53 13.18 -11.04 -14.83
C ASP A 53 12.03 -10.05 -15.06
N CYS A 54 10.84 -10.55 -15.41
CA CYS A 54 9.64 -9.73 -15.49
C CYS A 54 9.33 -9.08 -14.15
N ALA A 55 9.27 -9.88 -13.07
CA ALA A 55 9.00 -9.37 -11.73
C ALA A 55 10.02 -8.31 -11.30
N ARG A 56 11.32 -8.57 -11.55
CA ARG A 56 12.42 -7.65 -11.23
C ARG A 56 12.29 -6.33 -11.98
N PHE A 57 11.94 -6.36 -13.26
CA PHE A 57 11.72 -5.15 -14.04
C PHE A 57 10.57 -4.31 -13.46
N LEU A 58 9.41 -4.94 -13.22
CA LEU A 58 8.23 -4.27 -12.71
C LEU A 58 8.48 -3.64 -11.33
N LEU A 59 9.11 -4.38 -10.42
CA LEU A 59 9.47 -3.88 -9.09
C LEU A 59 10.44 -2.70 -9.16
N ARG A 60 11.44 -2.75 -10.05
CA ARG A 60 12.39 -1.64 -10.25
C ARG A 60 11.75 -0.38 -10.77
N GLN A 61 10.71 -0.51 -11.60
CA GLN A 61 10.00 0.62 -12.19
C GLN A 61 8.80 1.08 -11.34
N GLY A 62 8.47 0.38 -10.24
CA GLY A 62 7.27 0.65 -9.46
C GLY A 62 5.97 0.41 -10.24
N LEU A 63 5.99 -0.49 -11.22
CA LEU A 63 4.84 -0.80 -12.07
C LEU A 63 3.96 -1.89 -11.44
N ALA A 64 2.65 -1.74 -11.59
CA ALA A 64 1.70 -2.77 -11.23
C ALA A 64 1.98 -4.05 -12.04
N PHE A 65 1.83 -5.22 -11.41
CA PHE A 65 2.00 -6.51 -12.10
C PHE A 65 0.82 -6.83 -13.02
N ARG A 66 -0.38 -6.53 -12.51
CA ARG A 66 -1.65 -6.91 -13.15
C ARG A 66 -2.16 -5.86 -14.12
N GLY A 67 -2.96 -6.31 -15.08
CA GLY A 67 -3.85 -5.48 -15.88
C GLY A 67 -5.31 -5.71 -15.52
N ASP A 68 -6.22 -4.91 -16.10
CA ASP A 68 -7.66 -5.06 -15.87
C ASP A 68 -8.23 -6.36 -16.47
N LYS A 69 -7.55 -6.93 -17.47
CA LYS A 69 -8.00 -8.08 -18.27
C LYS A 69 -6.82 -9.00 -18.62
N GLU A 70 -6.73 -10.19 -18.02
CA GLU A 70 -5.58 -11.11 -18.18
C GLU A 70 -5.93 -12.39 -18.97
N TYR A 71 -6.89 -12.34 -19.89
CA TYR A 71 -7.25 -13.49 -20.74
C TYR A 71 -6.51 -13.44 -22.09
N GLU A 72 -6.24 -14.61 -22.69
CA GLU A 72 -5.36 -14.76 -23.88
C GLU A 72 -5.79 -13.93 -25.11
N GLU A 73 -7.06 -13.51 -25.19
CA GLU A 73 -7.62 -12.71 -26.29
C GLU A 73 -7.62 -11.20 -26.01
N SER A 74 -7.13 -10.75 -24.85
CA SER A 74 -7.05 -9.34 -24.52
C SER A 74 -5.98 -8.63 -25.34
N SER A 75 -6.25 -7.41 -25.79
CA SER A 75 -5.25 -6.55 -26.44
C SER A 75 -4.17 -6.04 -25.49
N ASN A 76 -4.40 -6.14 -24.18
CA ASN A 76 -3.44 -5.86 -23.13
C ASN A 76 -3.74 -6.79 -21.95
N CYS A 77 -2.83 -7.72 -21.71
CA CYS A 77 -2.94 -8.75 -20.67
C CYS A 77 -2.35 -8.32 -19.31
N GLY A 78 -2.01 -7.03 -19.15
CA GLY A 78 -1.33 -6.52 -17.96
C GLY A 78 0.19 -6.61 -18.06
N ASN A 79 0.87 -5.78 -17.27
CA ASN A 79 2.31 -5.53 -17.46
C ASN A 79 3.18 -6.79 -17.33
N PHE A 80 2.84 -7.72 -16.43
CA PHE A 80 3.61 -8.96 -16.27
C PHE A 80 3.51 -9.84 -17.52
N LEU A 81 2.30 -10.11 -18.01
CA LEU A 81 2.10 -10.99 -19.17
C LEU A 81 2.62 -10.35 -20.45
N GLU A 82 2.40 -9.06 -20.66
CA GLU A 82 2.93 -8.32 -21.81
C GLU A 82 4.46 -8.34 -21.83
N LEU A 83 5.09 -8.11 -20.67
CA LEU A 83 6.55 -8.17 -20.57
C LEU A 83 7.08 -9.60 -20.78
N TYR A 84 6.36 -10.60 -20.28
CA TYR A 84 6.72 -12.01 -20.47
C TYR A 84 6.63 -12.43 -21.95
N GLN A 85 5.59 -11.99 -22.66
CA GLN A 85 5.45 -12.15 -24.11
C GLN A 85 6.53 -11.39 -24.89
N PHE A 86 6.87 -10.18 -24.43
CA PHE A 86 7.99 -9.41 -24.98
C PHE A 86 9.31 -10.17 -24.84
N LEU A 87 9.64 -10.71 -23.67
CA LEU A 87 10.84 -11.53 -23.48
C LEU A 87 10.83 -12.78 -24.37
N ALA A 88 9.69 -13.47 -24.48
CA ALA A 88 9.54 -14.64 -25.34
C ALA A 88 9.70 -14.29 -26.83
N SER A 89 9.24 -13.13 -27.29
CA SER A 89 9.39 -12.74 -28.70
C SER A 89 10.84 -12.38 -29.09
N HIS A 90 11.66 -12.00 -28.11
CA HIS A 90 13.06 -11.57 -28.33
C HIS A 90 14.11 -12.62 -27.92
N ASN A 91 13.70 -13.73 -27.29
CA ASN A 91 14.62 -14.80 -26.89
C ASN A 91 14.06 -16.16 -27.29
N LYS A 92 14.72 -16.83 -28.25
CA LYS A 92 14.29 -18.12 -28.79
C LYS A 92 14.18 -19.20 -27.70
N ASN A 93 15.12 -19.26 -26.75
CA ASN A 93 15.08 -20.25 -25.67
C ASN A 93 13.89 -20.01 -24.73
N ILE A 94 13.52 -18.75 -24.47
CA ILE A 94 12.30 -18.45 -23.71
C ILE A 94 11.07 -18.80 -24.54
N LYS A 95 11.06 -18.44 -25.83
CA LYS A 95 9.95 -18.71 -26.75
C LYS A 95 9.59 -20.19 -26.81
N ASP A 96 10.59 -21.04 -27.02
CA ASP A 96 10.40 -22.47 -27.29
C ASP A 96 9.92 -23.25 -26.06
N THR A 97 9.82 -22.59 -24.90
CA THR A 97 9.75 -23.27 -23.60
C THR A 97 8.68 -22.67 -22.68
N THR A 98 8.09 -21.53 -23.04
CA THR A 98 7.09 -20.77 -22.28
C THR A 98 5.75 -20.68 -23.00
N LEU A 99 4.74 -20.09 -22.34
CA LEU A 99 3.43 -19.79 -22.92
C LEU A 99 2.76 -21.03 -23.54
N LYS A 100 2.49 -21.01 -24.85
CA LYS A 100 1.86 -22.12 -25.58
C LYS A 100 2.78 -23.34 -25.72
N ASN A 101 4.09 -23.15 -25.55
CA ASN A 101 5.10 -24.21 -25.64
C ASN A 101 5.46 -24.80 -24.27
N ALA A 102 4.88 -24.27 -23.18
CA ALA A 102 5.06 -24.86 -21.85
C ALA A 102 4.17 -26.11 -21.69
N PRO A 103 4.66 -27.16 -21.00
CA PRO A 103 3.87 -28.36 -20.76
C PRO A 103 2.73 -28.07 -19.76
N GLU A 104 1.51 -28.37 -20.18
CA GLU A 104 0.29 -28.26 -19.35
C GLU A 104 0.19 -26.92 -18.60
N ASN A 105 0.23 -26.97 -17.26
CA ASN A 105 0.08 -25.83 -16.36
C ASN A 105 1.42 -25.19 -15.97
N LEU A 106 2.56 -25.67 -16.48
CA LEU A 106 3.89 -25.19 -16.11
C LEU A 106 4.27 -23.89 -16.83
N LYS A 107 3.31 -22.99 -17.03
CA LYS A 107 3.53 -21.69 -17.69
C LYS A 107 4.29 -20.71 -16.80
N LEU A 108 4.22 -20.87 -15.48
CA LEU A 108 4.77 -19.99 -14.43
C LEU A 108 4.21 -18.56 -14.44
N THR A 109 3.08 -18.36 -15.11
CA THR A 109 2.42 -17.06 -15.26
C THR A 109 1.23 -16.87 -14.33
N SER A 110 0.84 -17.88 -13.55
CA SER A 110 -0.32 -17.77 -12.66
C SER A 110 -0.06 -16.76 -11.56
N HIS A 111 -1.13 -16.12 -11.11
CA HIS A 111 -1.03 -15.09 -10.08
C HIS A 111 -0.43 -15.60 -8.76
N ASP A 112 -0.71 -16.84 -8.36
CA ASP A 112 -0.14 -17.40 -7.14
C ASP A 112 1.37 -17.61 -7.27
N ILE A 113 1.84 -18.06 -8.45
CA ILE A 113 3.28 -18.18 -8.75
C ILE A 113 3.95 -16.80 -8.79
N GLN A 114 3.30 -15.80 -9.40
CA GLN A 114 3.81 -14.43 -9.40
C GLN A 114 3.99 -13.91 -7.96
N LYS A 115 3.02 -14.17 -7.07
CA LYS A 115 3.12 -13.82 -5.65
C LYS A 115 4.26 -14.54 -4.94
N ASP A 116 4.46 -15.83 -5.20
CA ASP A 116 5.56 -16.60 -4.61
C ASP A 116 6.92 -16.04 -5.05
N ILE A 117 7.06 -15.70 -6.33
CA ILE A 117 8.27 -15.05 -6.87
C ILE A 117 8.49 -13.69 -6.20
N VAL A 118 7.45 -12.85 -6.10
CA VAL A 118 7.54 -11.54 -5.44
C VAL A 118 7.91 -11.69 -3.97
N HIS A 119 7.34 -12.67 -3.28
CA HIS A 119 7.68 -12.97 -1.90
C HIS A 119 9.15 -13.39 -1.76
N ALA A 120 9.65 -14.28 -2.62
CA ALA A 120 11.05 -14.69 -2.63
C ALA A 120 11.99 -13.51 -2.90
N LEU A 121 11.65 -12.62 -3.85
CA LEU A 121 12.41 -11.40 -4.12
C LEU A 121 12.42 -10.45 -2.92
N ALA A 122 11.28 -10.30 -2.22
CA ALA A 122 11.19 -9.46 -1.03
C ALA A 122 12.06 -10.02 0.12
N VAL A 123 12.02 -11.34 0.34
CA VAL A 123 12.87 -12.01 1.33
C VAL A 123 14.34 -11.80 1.00
N GLU A 124 14.77 -12.05 -0.24
CA GLU A 124 16.19 -11.90 -0.62
C GLU A 124 16.66 -10.45 -0.55
N THR A 125 15.82 -9.50 -0.96
CA THR A 125 16.12 -8.06 -0.84
C THR A 125 16.31 -7.65 0.62
N THR A 126 15.47 -8.16 1.51
CA THR A 126 15.59 -7.92 2.95
C THR A 126 16.86 -8.57 3.50
N ASN A 127 17.18 -9.80 3.10
CA ASN A 127 18.41 -10.48 3.52
C ASN A 127 19.67 -9.76 3.06
N ILE A 128 19.69 -9.20 1.84
CA ILE A 128 20.79 -8.36 1.36
C ILE A 128 20.91 -7.11 2.24
N THR A 129 19.79 -6.43 2.50
CA THR A 129 19.74 -5.24 3.37
C THR A 129 20.34 -5.50 4.75
N ILE A 130 19.93 -6.59 5.39
CA ILE A 130 20.42 -6.97 6.72
C ILE A 130 21.91 -7.33 6.68
N ARG A 131 22.37 -8.03 5.63
CA ARG A 131 23.80 -8.32 5.43
C ARG A 131 24.63 -7.04 5.21
N GLU A 132 24.12 -6.08 4.45
CA GLU A 132 24.77 -4.77 4.24
C GLU A 132 24.90 -3.97 5.53
N MET A 133 23.88 -4.04 6.40
CA MET A 133 23.93 -3.43 7.74
C MET A 133 24.97 -4.11 8.63
N GLY A 134 25.16 -5.42 8.51
CA GLY A 134 26.16 -6.19 9.25
C GLY A 134 25.99 -6.02 10.77
N ASP A 135 27.05 -5.56 11.43
CA ASP A 135 27.08 -5.33 12.88
C ASP A 135 26.75 -3.89 13.35
N ALA A 136 26.30 -3.03 12.43
CA ALA A 136 25.97 -1.65 12.75
C ALA A 136 24.85 -1.50 13.80
N LEU A 137 24.96 -0.48 14.65
CA LEU A 137 23.85 -0.05 15.49
C LEU A 137 22.76 0.55 14.61
N PHE A 138 21.50 0.36 14.99
CA PHE A 138 20.37 0.81 14.18
C PHE A 138 19.25 1.39 15.03
N SER A 139 18.39 2.16 14.38
CA SER A 139 17.12 2.64 14.92
C SER A 139 15.96 2.05 14.12
N ILE A 140 14.79 1.97 14.74
CA ILE A 140 13.54 1.64 14.03
C ILE A 140 12.69 2.88 13.85
N LEU A 141 12.09 3.03 12.67
CA LEU A 141 10.96 3.92 12.46
C LEU A 141 9.71 3.06 12.27
N VAL A 142 8.68 3.35 13.05
CA VAL A 142 7.43 2.60 13.07
C VAL A 142 6.28 3.54 12.79
N ASP A 143 5.46 3.19 11.81
CA ASP A 143 4.21 3.88 11.53
C ASP A 143 3.03 2.92 11.53
N LYS A 144 1.89 3.38 12.05
CA LYS A 144 0.66 2.58 12.12
C LYS A 144 -0.42 3.25 11.29
N SER A 145 -0.99 2.49 10.36
CA SER A 145 -2.12 2.95 9.56
C SER A 145 -3.22 1.89 9.50
N ARG A 146 -4.40 2.28 9.03
CA ARG A 146 -5.54 1.38 8.76
C ARG A 146 -5.63 1.18 7.26
N ASP A 147 -5.81 -0.06 6.82
CA ASP A 147 -6.12 -0.32 5.43
C ASP A 147 -7.61 -0.14 5.11
N VAL A 148 -7.96 -0.29 3.82
CA VAL A 148 -9.34 -0.18 3.32
C VAL A 148 -10.31 -1.19 3.94
N SER A 149 -9.80 -2.28 4.54
CA SER A 149 -10.58 -3.26 5.29
C SER A 149 -10.64 -2.95 6.79
N ILE A 150 -10.20 -1.76 7.20
CA ILE A 150 -10.15 -1.26 8.58
C ILE A 150 -9.17 -2.08 9.44
N LYS A 151 -8.31 -2.89 8.82
CA LYS A 151 -7.30 -3.67 9.53
C LYS A 151 -6.08 -2.80 9.81
N LYS A 152 -5.59 -2.89 11.04
CA LYS A 152 -4.41 -2.14 11.47
C LYS A 152 -3.15 -2.80 10.94
N LYS A 153 -2.30 -1.99 10.34
CA LYS A 153 -1.01 -2.38 9.79
C LYS A 153 0.07 -1.52 10.40
N MET A 154 1.24 -2.12 10.56
CA MET A 154 2.43 -1.50 11.09
C MET A 154 3.54 -1.60 10.07
N ALA A 155 3.99 -0.46 9.55
CA ALA A 155 5.17 -0.36 8.72
C ALA A 155 6.41 -0.26 9.61
N LEU A 156 7.48 -0.96 9.23
CA LEU A 156 8.76 -0.90 9.94
C LEU A 156 9.90 -0.62 8.96
N VAL A 157 10.70 0.38 9.31
CA VAL A 157 11.89 0.84 8.59
C VAL A 157 13.07 0.79 9.54
N LEU A 158 14.21 0.29 9.06
CA LEU A 158 15.49 0.42 9.75
C LEU A 158 16.17 1.71 9.30
N HIS A 159 16.76 2.41 10.26
CA HIS A 159 17.59 3.59 10.02
C HIS A 159 18.95 3.31 10.64
N TYR A 160 20.02 3.30 9.85
CA TYR A 160 21.37 2.99 10.31
C TYR A 160 22.43 3.73 9.49
N VAL A 161 23.68 3.72 9.96
CA VAL A 161 24.82 4.26 9.22
C VAL A 161 25.54 3.09 8.54
N ASN A 162 25.69 3.17 7.22
CA ASN A 162 26.38 2.12 6.45
C ASN A 162 27.92 2.20 6.63
N PRO A 163 28.68 1.21 6.15
CA PRO A 163 30.14 1.22 6.25
C PRO A 163 30.84 2.42 5.58
N ASN A 164 30.15 3.13 4.68
CA ASN A 164 30.65 4.35 4.03
C ASN A 164 30.36 5.63 4.85
N GLY A 165 29.80 5.50 6.06
CA GLY A 165 29.44 6.63 6.91
C GLY A 165 28.16 7.34 6.47
N GLN A 166 27.34 6.75 5.60
CA GLN A 166 26.11 7.36 5.10
C GLN A 166 24.91 6.90 5.92
N VAL A 167 24.00 7.82 6.22
CA VAL A 167 22.69 7.49 6.79
C VAL A 167 21.85 6.78 5.74
N VAL A 168 21.33 5.60 6.09
CA VAL A 168 20.53 4.76 5.20
C VAL A 168 19.22 4.38 5.91
N GLU A 169 18.11 4.55 5.19
CA GLU A 169 16.80 4.08 5.59
C GLU A 169 16.37 2.92 4.70
N ARG A 170 15.93 1.82 5.32
CA ARG A 170 15.55 0.60 4.63
C ARG A 170 14.24 0.05 5.17
N PHE A 171 13.24 0.05 4.30
CA PHE A 171 11.95 -0.57 4.60
C PHE A 171 12.10 -2.08 4.71
N ILE A 172 11.59 -2.66 5.80
CA ILE A 172 11.63 -4.12 6.05
C ILE A 172 10.30 -4.77 5.74
N GLY A 173 9.20 -4.07 6.01
CA GLY A 173 7.90 -4.63 5.69
C GLY A 173 6.75 -3.95 6.40
N ILE A 174 5.56 -4.39 6.01
CA ILE A 174 4.31 -4.09 6.69
C ILE A 174 3.81 -5.37 7.34
N LYS A 175 3.52 -5.30 8.64
CA LYS A 175 2.92 -6.39 9.40
C LYS A 175 1.49 -6.03 9.78
N HIS A 176 0.59 -7.00 9.60
CA HIS A 176 -0.75 -6.89 10.13
C HIS A 176 -0.70 -7.07 11.65
N VAL A 177 -1.30 -6.15 12.39
CA VAL A 177 -1.35 -6.22 13.85
C VAL A 177 -2.78 -6.50 14.27
N VAL A 178 -2.99 -7.67 14.89
CA VAL A 178 -4.33 -8.13 15.32
C VAL A 178 -4.94 -7.20 16.37
N SER A 179 -4.10 -6.62 17.23
CA SER A 179 -4.52 -5.70 18.28
C SER A 179 -3.55 -4.52 18.43
N THR A 180 -4.05 -3.33 18.77
CA THR A 180 -3.20 -2.18 19.10
C THR A 180 -2.72 -2.13 20.54
N THR A 181 -2.87 -3.22 21.28
CA THR A 181 -2.24 -3.32 22.59
C THR A 181 -0.72 -3.26 22.45
N VAL A 182 -0.09 -2.69 23.47
CA VAL A 182 1.36 -2.47 23.44
C VAL A 182 2.13 -3.79 23.35
N PHE A 183 1.67 -4.83 24.03
CA PHE A 183 2.23 -6.18 23.93
C PHE A 183 2.16 -6.76 22.52
N SER A 184 1.05 -6.56 21.80
CA SER A 184 0.93 -7.04 20.42
C SER A 184 1.88 -6.30 19.48
N LEU A 185 2.10 -5.00 19.70
CA LEU A 185 3.06 -4.21 18.93
C LEU A 185 4.50 -4.67 19.20
N LYS A 186 4.87 -4.83 20.48
CA LYS A 186 6.18 -5.33 20.88
C LYS A 186 6.46 -6.73 20.33
N ALA A 187 5.51 -7.65 20.46
CA ALA A 187 5.61 -8.99 19.90
C ALA A 187 5.77 -8.98 18.37
N THR A 188 5.12 -8.03 17.68
CA THR A 188 5.29 -7.87 16.22
C THR A 188 6.71 -7.44 15.87
N ILE A 189 7.31 -6.52 16.63
CA ILE A 189 8.71 -6.12 16.48
C ILE A 189 9.64 -7.30 16.77
N ASP A 190 9.41 -8.03 17.88
CA ASP A 190 10.27 -9.15 18.29
C ASP A 190 10.25 -10.30 17.29
N ASN A 191 9.07 -10.62 16.75
CA ASN A 191 8.94 -11.62 15.70
C ASN A 191 9.66 -11.20 14.40
N LEU A 192 9.62 -9.91 14.06
CA LEU A 192 10.34 -9.38 12.91
C LEU A 192 11.85 -9.44 13.16
N PHE A 193 12.30 -9.05 14.35
CA PHE A 193 13.71 -9.09 14.72
C PHE A 193 14.25 -10.52 14.69
N SER A 194 13.53 -11.45 15.31
CA SER A 194 13.85 -12.87 15.31
C SER A 194 13.88 -13.45 13.90
N GLY A 195 12.92 -13.09 13.04
CA GLY A 195 12.84 -13.57 11.66
C GLY A 195 13.98 -13.08 10.75
N HIS A 196 14.65 -11.98 11.13
CA HIS A 196 15.75 -11.40 10.35
C HIS A 196 17.10 -11.43 11.08
N GLY A 197 17.20 -12.12 12.23
CA GLY A 197 18.43 -12.18 13.02
C GLY A 197 18.88 -10.84 13.60
N LEU A 198 17.95 -9.89 13.79
CA LEU A 198 18.22 -8.61 14.44
C LEU A 198 18.19 -8.77 15.96
N SER A 199 19.14 -8.15 16.64
CA SER A 199 19.18 -8.14 18.11
C SER A 199 18.62 -6.84 18.66
N ILE A 200 17.74 -6.96 19.67
CA ILE A 200 17.25 -5.81 20.43
C ILE A 200 18.40 -5.05 21.10
N SER A 201 19.49 -5.72 21.50
CA SER A 201 20.65 -5.09 22.14
C SER A 201 21.41 -4.11 21.24
N ARG A 202 21.19 -4.20 19.92
CA ARG A 202 21.82 -3.31 18.93
C ARG A 202 20.91 -2.15 18.52
N LEU A 203 19.66 -2.15 19.00
CA LEU A 203 18.72 -1.04 18.80
C LEU A 203 19.14 0.18 19.62
N HIS A 204 19.38 1.32 18.98
CA HIS A 204 19.79 2.56 19.64
C HIS A 204 18.80 3.72 19.46
N GLY A 205 17.74 3.50 18.69
CA GLY A 205 16.69 4.48 18.52
C GLY A 205 15.35 3.86 18.15
N GLN A 206 14.28 4.52 18.59
CA GLN A 206 12.91 4.14 18.28
C GLN A 206 12.10 5.40 17.95
N GLY A 207 11.72 5.53 16.69
CA GLY A 207 10.98 6.68 16.15
C GLY A 207 9.57 6.29 15.77
N TYR A 208 8.57 6.90 16.41
CA TYR A 208 7.15 6.69 16.06
C TYR A 208 6.23 7.75 16.68
N ASP A 209 4.93 7.69 16.34
CA ASP A 209 3.90 8.62 16.81
C ASP A 209 3.77 8.69 18.35
N GLY A 210 3.17 9.78 18.83
CA GLY A 210 2.91 10.02 20.24
C GLY A 210 1.62 9.37 20.75
N ALA A 211 1.06 8.39 20.03
CA ALA A 211 -0.16 7.73 20.48
C ALA A 211 0.07 7.06 21.84
N SER A 212 -0.98 6.98 22.67
CA SER A 212 -0.87 6.47 24.04
C SER A 212 -0.28 5.06 24.12
N ASN A 213 -0.55 4.20 23.14
CA ASN A 213 0.02 2.85 23.07
C ASN A 213 1.50 2.83 22.64
N MET A 214 2.03 3.93 22.13
CA MET A 214 3.43 4.08 21.73
C MET A 214 4.24 4.79 22.82
N GLN A 215 3.85 6.01 23.18
CA GLN A 215 4.60 6.89 24.08
C GLN A 215 4.14 6.80 25.54
N GLY A 216 3.01 6.14 25.84
CA GLY A 216 2.37 6.16 27.16
C GLY A 216 3.31 5.93 28.33
N GLU A 217 3.18 6.75 29.37
CA GLU A 217 4.08 6.87 30.52
C GLU A 217 4.15 5.63 31.43
N PHE A 218 3.12 4.79 31.42
CA PHE A 218 3.08 3.60 32.29
C PHE A 218 3.20 2.29 31.50
N ASN A 219 2.68 2.25 30.28
CA ASN A 219 2.53 1.03 29.49
C ASN A 219 2.76 1.22 27.98
N GLY A 220 3.43 2.31 27.56
CA GLY A 220 3.72 2.56 26.15
C GLY A 220 4.81 1.64 25.59
N LEU A 221 4.81 1.43 24.27
CA LEU A 221 5.82 0.64 23.56
C LEU A 221 7.24 1.13 23.86
N LYS A 222 7.38 2.46 24.01
CA LYS A 222 8.62 3.14 24.41
C LYS A 222 9.22 2.49 25.64
N LEU A 223 8.42 2.34 26.68
CA LEU A 223 8.89 1.83 27.97
C LEU A 223 9.21 0.34 27.90
N LEU A 224 8.44 -0.45 27.14
CA LEU A 224 8.73 -1.87 27.00
C LEU A 224 10.08 -2.08 26.31
N ILE A 225 10.36 -1.33 25.23
CA ILE A 225 11.64 -1.40 24.52
C ILE A 225 12.77 -0.86 25.41
N MET A 226 12.58 0.28 26.08
CA MET A 226 13.62 0.87 26.95
C MET A 226 13.95 0.01 28.17
N LYS A 227 12.98 -0.74 28.72
CA LYS A 227 13.22 -1.70 29.81
C LYS A 227 14.09 -2.87 29.40
N GLU A 228 14.05 -3.25 28.12
CA GLU A 228 14.86 -4.35 27.57
C GLU A 228 16.20 -3.84 27.04
N ASN A 229 16.25 -2.62 26.53
CA ASN A 229 17.46 -1.95 26.08
C ASN A 229 17.38 -0.44 26.36
N GLU A 230 18.10 0.00 27.40
CA GLU A 230 18.14 1.40 27.83
C GLU A 230 18.76 2.34 26.78
N CYS A 231 19.58 1.82 25.86
CA CYS A 231 20.20 2.59 24.78
C CYS A 231 19.22 2.88 23.62
N ALA A 232 18.03 2.28 23.58
CA ALA A 232 17.05 2.50 22.52
C ALA A 232 16.26 3.80 22.74
N TYR A 233 16.87 4.95 22.42
CA TYR A 233 16.28 6.26 22.67
C TYR A 233 15.02 6.53 21.85
N TYR A 234 13.97 7.01 22.52
CA TYR A 234 12.73 7.37 21.85
C TYR A 234 12.80 8.77 21.24
N ILE A 235 12.43 8.86 19.96
CA ILE A 235 12.25 10.11 19.22
C ILE A 235 10.78 10.21 18.81
N HIS A 236 10.12 11.28 19.23
CA HIS A 236 8.76 11.56 18.80
C HIS A 236 8.78 12.00 17.33
N CYS A 237 7.92 11.40 16.50
CA CYS A 237 7.73 11.81 15.11
C CYS A 237 7.43 13.32 14.99
N PHE A 238 8.38 14.08 14.44
CA PHE A 238 8.25 15.53 14.25
C PHE A 238 7.07 15.89 13.36
N ALA A 239 6.79 15.10 12.31
CA ALA A 239 5.62 15.33 11.46
C ALA A 239 4.32 15.23 12.26
N HIS A 240 4.22 14.24 13.16
CA HIS A 240 3.07 14.11 14.05
C HIS A 240 3.00 15.25 15.07
N GLN A 241 4.13 15.73 15.60
CA GLN A 241 4.16 16.89 16.51
C GLN A 241 3.70 18.18 15.84
N LEU A 242 4.20 18.46 14.64
CA LEU A 242 3.80 19.62 13.85
C LEU A 242 2.30 19.55 13.55
N GLN A 243 1.84 18.39 13.08
CA GLN A 243 0.44 18.10 12.83
C GLN A 243 -0.44 18.38 14.06
N MET A 244 -0.09 17.85 15.23
CA MET A 244 -0.84 18.07 16.47
C MET A 244 -0.85 19.54 16.91
N SER A 245 0.25 20.26 16.69
CA SER A 245 0.36 21.68 17.01
C SER A 245 -0.56 22.52 16.12
N LEU A 246 -0.59 22.24 14.81
CA LEU A 246 -1.49 22.91 13.87
C LEU A 246 -2.96 22.67 14.20
N VAL A 247 -3.33 21.42 14.52
CA VAL A 247 -4.69 21.05 14.93
C VAL A 247 -5.10 21.82 16.19
N ALA A 248 -4.22 21.87 17.19
CA ALA A 248 -4.50 22.54 18.45
C ALA A 248 -4.69 24.05 18.26
N LEU A 249 -3.80 24.69 17.49
CA LEU A 249 -3.90 26.13 17.18
C LEU A 249 -5.20 26.44 16.43
N ALA A 250 -5.52 25.68 15.39
CA ALA A 250 -6.74 25.91 14.62
C ALA A 250 -8.03 25.72 15.43
N LYS A 251 -8.06 24.74 16.34
CA LYS A 251 -9.20 24.55 17.26
C LYS A 251 -9.35 25.69 18.26
N ASN A 252 -8.29 26.43 18.55
CA ASN A 252 -8.35 27.60 19.43
C ASN A 252 -8.81 28.88 18.70
N HIS A 253 -8.89 28.87 17.37
CA HIS A 253 -9.37 30.00 16.57
C HIS A 253 -10.74 29.69 15.97
N VAL A 254 -11.79 30.35 16.50
CA VAL A 254 -13.19 30.09 16.11
C VAL A 254 -13.42 30.25 14.61
N ASP A 255 -12.84 31.27 13.97
CA ASP A 255 -13.00 31.50 12.53
C ASP A 255 -12.36 30.40 11.68
N VAL A 256 -11.18 29.91 12.11
CA VAL A 256 -10.49 28.81 11.46
C VAL A 256 -11.26 27.51 11.66
N GLN A 257 -11.75 27.24 12.86
CA GLN A 257 -12.61 26.08 13.10
C GLN A 257 -13.91 26.16 12.29
N SER A 258 -14.50 27.35 12.16
CA SER A 258 -15.67 27.61 11.32
C SER A 258 -15.38 27.31 9.85
N LEU A 259 -14.22 27.74 9.33
CA LEU A 259 -13.76 27.39 7.98
C LEU A 259 -13.77 25.86 7.76
N PHE A 260 -13.15 25.08 8.65
CA PHE A 260 -13.11 23.62 8.50
C PHE A 260 -14.51 23.00 8.50
N ASN A 261 -15.41 23.47 9.36
CA ASN A 261 -16.80 23.01 9.40
C ASN A 261 -17.56 23.34 8.11
N ILE A 262 -17.41 24.57 7.60
CA ILE A 262 -18.04 25.00 6.34
C ILE A 262 -17.52 24.14 5.19
N VAL A 263 -16.20 23.95 5.09
CA VAL A 263 -15.58 23.10 4.06
C VAL A 263 -16.12 21.67 4.11
N ALA A 264 -16.20 21.07 5.30
CA ALA A 264 -16.76 19.73 5.45
C ALA A 264 -18.24 19.66 5.00
N ASN A 265 -19.04 20.68 5.32
CA ASN A 265 -20.45 20.75 4.95
C ASN A 265 -20.63 20.92 3.42
N VAL A 266 -19.83 21.77 2.79
CA VAL A 266 -19.82 21.96 1.32
C VAL A 266 -19.51 20.65 0.63
N VAL A 267 -18.43 19.97 1.04
CA VAL A 267 -18.05 18.65 0.50
C VAL A 267 -19.19 17.65 0.70
N ASN A 268 -19.77 17.56 1.90
CA ASN A 268 -20.86 16.62 2.17
C ASN A 268 -22.10 16.88 1.30
N ILE A 269 -22.54 18.14 1.15
CA ILE A 269 -23.75 18.47 0.37
C ILE A 269 -23.55 18.21 -1.12
N VAL A 270 -22.41 18.61 -1.67
CA VAL A 270 -22.10 18.46 -3.09
C VAL A 270 -21.81 17.01 -3.43
N GLU A 271 -21.03 16.30 -2.60
CA GLU A 271 -20.67 14.90 -2.85
C GLU A 271 -21.78 13.90 -2.52
N ALA A 272 -22.83 14.27 -1.79
CA ALA A 272 -23.92 13.36 -1.40
C ALA A 272 -24.72 12.80 -2.60
N SER A 273 -24.60 13.37 -3.80
CA SER A 273 -25.34 12.92 -4.98
C SER A 273 -24.46 12.92 -6.23
N LEU A 274 -24.48 11.81 -6.99
CA LEU A 274 -23.80 11.73 -8.28
C LEU A 274 -24.23 12.85 -9.23
N LYS A 275 -25.54 13.16 -9.27
CA LYS A 275 -26.07 14.26 -10.09
C LYS A 275 -25.45 15.61 -9.73
N ARG A 276 -25.22 15.91 -8.45
CA ARG A 276 -24.58 17.17 -8.01
C ARG A 276 -23.10 17.23 -8.40
N ARG A 277 -22.41 16.08 -8.36
CA ARG A 277 -21.02 15.96 -8.83
C ARG A 277 -20.92 16.21 -10.33
N ASP A 278 -21.84 15.66 -11.12
CA ASP A 278 -21.88 15.87 -12.57
C ASP A 278 -22.13 17.35 -12.90
N ILE A 279 -23.09 17.99 -12.23
CA ILE A 279 -23.33 19.43 -12.41
C ILE A 279 -22.09 20.26 -12.06
N LEU A 280 -21.37 19.93 -10.98
CA LEU A 280 -20.13 20.61 -10.62
C LEU A 280 -19.08 20.48 -11.71
N ARG A 281 -18.91 19.28 -12.28
CA ARG A 281 -17.95 19.03 -13.38
C ARG A 281 -18.30 19.83 -14.62
N ASP A 282 -19.57 19.83 -15.01
CA ASP A 282 -20.04 20.58 -16.18
C ASP A 282 -19.81 22.09 -16.00
N LYS A 283 -20.12 22.62 -14.81
CA LYS A 283 -19.88 24.03 -14.47
C LYS A 283 -18.39 24.37 -14.48
N GLN A 284 -17.55 23.53 -13.88
CA GLN A 284 -16.10 23.75 -13.88
C GLN A 284 -15.53 23.69 -15.29
N ALA A 285 -15.99 22.75 -16.13
CA ALA A 285 -15.55 22.66 -17.52
C ALA A 285 -15.92 23.93 -18.31
N MET A 286 -17.09 24.51 -18.06
CA MET A 286 -17.49 25.78 -18.66
C MET A 286 -16.59 26.94 -18.21
N GLU A 287 -16.28 27.04 -16.92
CA GLU A 287 -15.39 28.10 -16.41
C GLU A 287 -13.97 27.97 -16.95
N VAL A 288 -13.41 26.75 -16.99
CA VAL A 288 -12.11 26.48 -17.61
C VAL A 288 -12.12 26.87 -19.09
N PHE A 289 -13.18 26.53 -19.83
CA PHE A 289 -13.31 26.89 -21.24
C PHE A 289 -13.39 28.40 -21.46
N LYS A 290 -14.10 29.14 -20.59
CA LYS A 290 -14.12 30.61 -20.63
C LYS A 290 -12.73 31.20 -20.36
N ALA A 291 -12.03 30.73 -19.33
CA ALA A 291 -10.69 31.20 -18.98
C ALA A 291 -9.63 30.86 -20.04
N LEU A 292 -9.78 29.73 -20.75
CA LEU A 292 -8.95 29.40 -21.92
C LEU A 292 -9.22 30.36 -23.09
N LYS A 293 -10.48 30.76 -23.31
CA LYS A 293 -10.84 31.73 -24.35
C LYS A 293 -10.38 33.14 -24.04
N SER A 294 -10.40 33.56 -22.78
CA SER A 294 -9.89 34.88 -22.36
C SER A 294 -8.36 34.95 -22.29
N GLY A 295 -7.67 33.81 -22.37
CA GLY A 295 -6.21 33.72 -22.29
C GLY A 295 -5.67 33.73 -20.85
N GLU A 296 -6.54 33.63 -19.84
CA GLU A 296 -6.16 33.51 -18.43
C GLU A 296 -5.51 32.15 -18.12
N LEU A 297 -5.92 31.10 -18.85
CA LEU A 297 -5.33 29.76 -18.76
C LEU A 297 -4.59 29.39 -20.05
N SER A 298 -3.51 28.63 -19.90
CA SER A 298 -2.78 28.03 -21.02
C SER A 298 -3.28 26.62 -21.32
N ASN A 299 -3.22 26.23 -22.60
CA ASN A 299 -3.52 24.87 -23.05
C ASN A 299 -2.23 24.03 -23.04
N GLY A 300 -2.31 22.79 -22.53
CA GLY A 300 -1.17 21.87 -22.47
C GLY A 300 -1.55 20.50 -21.94
N ARG A 301 -0.77 19.48 -22.31
CA ARG A 301 -1.00 18.09 -21.88
C ARG A 301 -0.83 18.00 -20.36
N GLY A 302 -1.91 17.63 -19.66
CA GLY A 302 -1.94 17.54 -18.20
C GLY A 302 -2.39 18.80 -17.47
N LEU A 303 -2.64 19.91 -18.19
CA LEU A 303 -3.20 21.14 -17.62
C LEU A 303 -4.73 21.10 -17.62
N ASN A 304 -5.34 21.75 -16.63
CA ASN A 304 -6.79 21.96 -16.52
C ASN A 304 -7.62 20.67 -16.61
N GLN A 305 -7.07 19.56 -16.09
CA GLN A 305 -7.77 18.27 -16.09
C GLN A 305 -9.06 18.34 -15.26
N GLU A 306 -10.04 17.54 -15.67
CA GLU A 306 -11.25 17.36 -14.88
C GLU A 306 -10.88 16.85 -13.48
N THR A 307 -11.34 17.57 -12.46
CA THR A 307 -11.07 17.26 -11.05
C THR A 307 -12.39 17.24 -10.29
N ASN A 308 -12.36 16.69 -9.07
CA ASN A 308 -13.50 16.75 -8.14
C ASN A 308 -13.05 17.41 -6.85
N LEU A 309 -14.02 17.72 -5.98
CA LEU A 309 -13.73 18.03 -4.59
C LEU A 309 -12.90 16.89 -3.98
N LYS A 310 -11.84 17.27 -3.28
CA LYS A 310 -11.05 16.34 -2.49
C LYS A 310 -11.61 16.32 -1.08
N ARG A 311 -12.02 15.15 -0.62
CA ARG A 311 -12.40 14.94 0.77
C ARG A 311 -11.14 14.82 1.63
N SER A 312 -11.09 15.59 2.71
CA SER A 312 -10.06 15.45 3.73
C SER A 312 -10.34 14.27 4.63
N ASP A 313 -9.29 13.60 5.09
CA ASP A 313 -9.35 12.61 6.16
C ASP A 313 -9.00 13.31 7.49
N ASP A 314 -9.85 13.14 8.50
CA ASP A 314 -9.65 13.71 9.83
C ASP A 314 -8.33 13.28 10.49
N THR A 315 -7.77 12.14 10.05
CA THR A 315 -6.52 11.58 10.60
C THR A 315 -5.25 12.21 10.03
N LEU A 316 -5.33 12.97 8.93
CA LEU A 316 -4.20 13.61 8.26
C LEU A 316 -4.59 15.03 7.85
N TRP A 317 -4.23 16.06 8.63
CA TRP A 317 -4.59 17.43 8.24
C TRP A 317 -3.98 17.86 6.92
N GLY A 318 -2.85 17.29 6.53
CA GLY A 318 -2.28 17.55 5.22
C GLY A 318 -3.27 17.32 4.06
N SER A 319 -4.26 16.44 4.26
CA SER A 319 -5.33 16.23 3.28
C SER A 319 -6.27 17.43 3.10
N HIS A 320 -6.42 18.30 4.12
CA HIS A 320 -7.22 19.53 4.02
C HIS A 320 -6.62 20.52 3.03
N TYR A 321 -5.30 20.55 2.85
CA TYR A 321 -4.68 21.40 1.84
C TYR A 321 -5.21 21.06 0.44
N GLY A 322 -5.32 19.76 0.12
CA GLY A 322 -5.91 19.32 -1.14
C GLY A 322 -7.36 19.78 -1.29
N SER A 323 -8.16 19.70 -0.23
CA SER A 323 -9.54 20.20 -0.20
C SER A 323 -9.61 21.71 -0.42
N PHE A 324 -8.74 22.49 0.22
CA PHE A 324 -8.70 23.95 0.05
C PHE A 324 -8.30 24.35 -1.36
N ILE A 325 -7.28 23.70 -1.94
CA ILE A 325 -6.90 23.94 -3.33
C ILE A 325 -8.05 23.62 -4.28
N SER A 326 -8.74 22.49 -4.10
CA SER A 326 -9.93 22.14 -4.89
C SER A 326 -11.03 23.20 -4.76
N ILE A 327 -11.35 23.64 -3.54
CA ILE A 327 -12.40 24.64 -3.29
C ILE A 327 -12.04 25.99 -3.91
N ILE A 328 -10.81 26.46 -3.75
CA ILE A 328 -10.35 27.72 -4.35
C ILE A 328 -10.43 27.64 -5.88
N THR A 329 -9.98 26.53 -6.46
CA THR A 329 -9.97 26.34 -7.92
C THR A 329 -11.38 26.26 -8.51
N MET A 330 -12.31 25.68 -7.75
CA MET A 330 -13.70 25.45 -8.18
C MET A 330 -14.69 26.46 -7.59
N PHE A 331 -14.20 27.54 -6.95
CA PHE A 331 -15.03 28.40 -6.12
C PHE A 331 -16.28 28.94 -6.84
N PRO A 332 -16.19 29.50 -8.06
CA PRO A 332 -17.38 29.97 -8.77
C PRO A 332 -18.37 28.84 -9.08
N SER A 333 -17.86 27.69 -9.51
CA SER A 333 -18.68 26.51 -9.83
C SER A 333 -19.36 25.92 -8.60
N LEU A 334 -18.72 26.00 -7.43
CA LEU A 334 -19.31 25.55 -6.16
C LEU A 334 -20.45 26.45 -5.72
N ILE A 335 -20.31 27.77 -5.85
CA ILE A 335 -21.38 28.72 -5.56
C ILE A 335 -22.59 28.43 -6.47
N ASP A 336 -22.37 28.32 -7.78
CA ASP A 336 -23.42 27.97 -8.76
C ASP A 336 -24.18 26.68 -8.37
N VAL A 337 -23.45 25.64 -7.98
CA VAL A 337 -24.06 24.36 -7.57
C VAL A 337 -24.86 24.52 -6.27
N LEU A 338 -24.36 25.26 -5.29
CA LEU A 338 -25.06 25.50 -4.03
C LEU A 338 -26.33 26.33 -4.25
N GLU A 339 -26.31 27.34 -5.13
CA GLU A 339 -27.48 28.12 -5.52
C GLU A 339 -28.54 27.24 -6.22
N ILE A 340 -28.13 26.36 -7.13
CA ILE A 340 -29.05 25.38 -7.75
C ILE A 340 -29.69 24.48 -6.69
N ILE A 341 -28.95 24.09 -5.65
CA ILE A 341 -29.48 23.27 -4.55
C ILE A 341 -30.40 24.10 -3.64
N ALA A 342 -30.10 25.37 -3.42
CA ALA A 342 -30.94 26.27 -2.65
C ALA A 342 -32.32 26.46 -3.30
N ASP A 343 -32.37 26.60 -4.63
CA ASP A 343 -33.62 26.80 -5.37
C ASP A 343 -34.37 25.48 -5.61
N GLY A 344 -33.64 24.41 -5.95
CA GLY A 344 -34.20 23.14 -6.42
C GLY A 344 -34.09 21.95 -5.47
N GLY A 345 -33.62 22.16 -4.24
CA GLY A 345 -33.39 21.09 -3.27
C GLY A 345 -34.65 20.31 -2.89
N SER A 346 -34.53 18.99 -2.74
CA SER A 346 -35.68 18.08 -2.53
C SER A 346 -36.38 18.26 -1.18
N THR A 347 -35.69 18.87 -0.20
CA THR A 347 -36.25 19.14 1.14
C THR A 347 -36.01 20.61 1.50
N SER A 348 -36.90 21.18 2.32
CA SER A 348 -36.71 22.55 2.86
C SER A 348 -35.41 22.69 3.65
N LYS A 349 -35.02 21.65 4.39
CA LYS A 349 -33.77 21.61 5.14
C LYS A 349 -32.54 21.72 4.23
N GLN A 350 -32.47 20.93 3.15
CA GLN A 350 -31.36 21.01 2.20
C GLN A 350 -31.27 22.37 1.50
N ARG A 351 -32.42 22.97 1.15
CA ARG A 351 -32.46 24.31 0.54
C ARG A 351 -31.93 25.38 1.49
N CYS A 352 -32.36 25.35 2.75
CA CYS A 352 -31.88 26.26 3.80
C CYS A 352 -30.38 26.08 4.07
N GLU A 353 -29.92 24.84 4.20
CA GLU A 353 -28.49 24.54 4.40
C GLU A 353 -27.64 25.05 3.24
N ALA A 354 -28.06 24.84 1.99
CA ALA A 354 -27.33 25.33 0.83
C ALA A 354 -27.28 26.87 0.77
N ASN A 355 -28.41 27.55 1.02
CA ASN A 355 -28.46 29.02 1.09
C ASN A 355 -27.49 29.56 2.14
N ASN A 356 -27.52 29.00 3.35
CA ASN A 356 -26.62 29.43 4.42
C ASN A 356 -25.13 29.21 4.04
N LEU A 357 -24.81 28.12 3.33
CA LEU A 357 -23.44 27.89 2.87
C LEU A 357 -23.00 28.89 1.81
N VAL A 358 -23.88 29.32 0.89
CA VAL A 358 -23.56 30.37 -0.08
C VAL A 358 -23.16 31.66 0.64
N GLU A 359 -24.00 32.12 1.59
CA GLU A 359 -23.72 33.33 2.36
C GLU A 359 -22.41 33.22 3.15
N LEU A 360 -22.18 32.08 3.81
CA LEU A 360 -20.96 31.84 4.58
C LEU A 360 -19.72 31.78 3.69
N MET A 361 -19.78 31.10 2.54
CA MET A 361 -18.65 31.00 1.61
C MET A 361 -18.29 32.32 0.96
N GLN A 362 -19.28 33.19 0.72
CA GLN A 362 -19.07 34.53 0.16
C GLN A 362 -18.64 35.56 1.21
N SER A 363 -18.67 35.19 2.51
CA SER A 363 -18.22 36.09 3.57
C SER A 363 -16.70 36.36 3.51
N PHE A 364 -16.31 37.59 3.84
CA PHE A 364 -14.88 37.95 3.93
C PHE A 364 -14.10 37.03 4.86
N THR A 365 -14.67 36.71 6.03
CA THR A 365 -14.03 35.84 7.03
C THR A 365 -13.70 34.48 6.47
N PHE A 366 -14.62 33.86 5.73
CA PHE A 366 -14.37 32.55 5.11
C PHE A 366 -13.27 32.64 4.06
N VAL A 367 -13.36 33.58 3.11
CA VAL A 367 -12.39 33.71 2.02
C VAL A 367 -11.00 34.02 2.59
N PHE A 368 -10.90 34.93 3.55
CA PHE A 368 -9.64 35.24 4.23
C PHE A 368 -9.05 34.02 4.93
N CYS A 369 -9.84 33.31 5.74
CA CYS A 369 -9.37 32.12 6.45
C CYS A 369 -8.97 31.00 5.48
N LEU A 370 -9.70 30.81 4.39
CA LEU A 370 -9.41 29.80 3.37
C LEU A 370 -8.05 30.05 2.73
N HIS A 371 -7.76 31.29 2.34
CA HIS A 371 -6.47 31.66 1.76
C HIS A 371 -5.34 31.63 2.78
N LEU A 372 -5.55 32.15 3.99
CA LEU A 372 -4.57 32.07 5.08
C LEU A 372 -4.19 30.62 5.40
N MET A 373 -5.19 29.75 5.57
CA MET A 373 -4.94 28.34 5.89
C MET A 373 -4.39 27.55 4.71
N LYS A 374 -4.71 27.92 3.47
CA LYS A 374 -4.03 27.39 2.28
C LYS A 374 -2.53 27.71 2.35
N ASP A 375 -2.14 28.95 2.66
CA ASP A 375 -0.73 29.33 2.71
C ASP A 375 0.00 28.67 3.88
N VAL A 376 -0.62 28.63 5.08
CA VAL A 376 -0.08 27.92 6.25
C VAL A 376 0.12 26.44 5.94
N LEU A 377 -0.93 25.76 5.45
CA LEU A 377 -0.84 24.34 5.13
C LEU A 377 0.10 24.05 3.96
N GLY A 378 0.24 25.00 3.02
CA GLY A 378 1.18 24.89 1.90
C GLY A 378 2.65 24.93 2.33
N ILE A 379 2.96 25.58 3.46
CA ILE A 379 4.30 25.57 4.06
C ILE A 379 4.54 24.28 4.87
N THR A 380 3.50 23.76 5.52
CA THR A 380 3.64 22.65 6.47
C THR A 380 3.41 21.26 5.90
N ASN A 381 3.00 21.14 4.63
CA ASN A 381 2.72 19.87 3.95
C ASN A 381 3.90 19.25 3.21
#